data_AF-A0A553RMS3-F1
#
_entry.id   AF-A0A553RMS3-F1
#
_cell.length_a   1.000
_cell.length_b   1.000
_cell.length_c   1.000
_cell.angle_alpha   90.00
_cell.angle_beta   90.00
_cell.angle_gamma   90.00
#
_symmetry.space_group_name_H-M   'P 1'
#
loop_
_entity.id
_entity.type
_entity.pdbx_description
1 polymer ?
#
loop_
_entity_poly.entity_id
_entity_poly.type
_entity_poly.pdbx_seq_one_letter_code
_entity_poly.pdbx_strand_id
1 'polypeptide(L)'
;VGYGMMVVSTYIGIYYNVVICIAFYYFFMSMTNLLPWTYCNNPWNTPDCSGVVGTPRANATFANVSAVVSGVTEIFNRTKRTSPSEEYWRYSLSP
;
A
#
# COMPACT_ATOMS: atom_id res chain seq x y z
N VAL A 1 11.65 31.07 -25.92
CA VAL A 1 10.78 29.93 -26.29
C VAL A 1 11.54 28.61 -26.38
N GLY A 2 12.66 28.52 -27.12
CA GLY A 2 13.43 27.26 -27.27
C GLY A 2 14.00 26.65 -25.98
N TYR A 3 14.54 27.46 -25.06
CA TYR A 3 15.05 26.95 -23.77
C TYR A 3 13.95 26.30 -22.91
N GLY A 4 12.73 26.84 -22.94
CA GLY A 4 11.59 26.26 -22.23
C GLY A 4 11.24 24.87 -22.77
N MET A 5 11.25 24.70 -24.10
CA MET A 5 11.01 23.39 -24.72
C MET A 5 12.10 22.36 -24.39
N MET A 6 13.36 22.77 -24.29
CA MET A 6 14.45 21.86 -23.91
C MET A 6 14.28 21.37 -22.47
N VAL A 7 14.02 22.28 -21.52
CA VAL A 7 13.83 21.92 -20.10
C VAL A 7 12.64 20.99 -19.91
N VAL A 8 11.50 21.29 -20.56
CA VAL A 8 10.30 20.46 -20.48
C VAL A 8 10.54 19.07 -21.09
N SER A 9 11.20 19.00 -22.25
CA SER A 9 11.53 17.72 -22.90
C SER A 9 12.45 16.85 -22.04
N THR A 10 13.48 17.44 -21.43
CA THR A 10 14.39 16.72 -20.53
C THR A 10 13.67 16.24 -19.26
N TYR A 11 12.82 17.07 -18.66
CA TYR A 11 12.04 16.70 -17.48
C TYR A 11 11.11 15.52 -17.76
N ILE A 12 10.36 15.60 -18.86
CA ILE A 12 9.46 14.55 -19.32
C ILE A 12 10.24 13.27 -19.63
N GLY A 13 11.39 13.38 -20.29
CA GLY A 13 12.28 12.25 -20.59
C GLY A 13 12.75 11.53 -19.32
N ILE A 14 13.22 12.25 -18.31
CA ILE A 14 13.66 11.65 -17.05
C ILE A 14 12.48 10.99 -16.32
N TYR A 15 11.33 11.68 -16.24
CA TYR A 15 10.12 11.16 -15.61
C TYR A 15 9.68 9.82 -16.23
N TYR A 16 9.60 9.74 -17.56
CA TYR A 16 9.18 8.52 -18.24
C TYR A 16 10.18 7.37 -18.05
N ASN A 17 11.49 7.64 -18.09
CA ASN A 17 12.49 6.61 -17.83
C ASN A 17 12.37 6.03 -16.42
N VAL A 18 12.13 6.87 -15.40
CA VAL A 18 11.90 6.40 -14.02
C VAL A 18 10.68 5.49 -13.93
N VAL A 19 9.55 5.90 -14.54
CA VAL A 19 8.32 5.08 -14.55
C VAL A 19 8.54 3.73 -15.25
N ILE A 20 9.26 3.72 -16.37
CA ILE A 20 9.59 2.48 -17.10
C ILE A 20 10.48 1.56 -16.26
N CYS A 21 11.50 2.10 -15.58
CA CYS A 21 12.36 1.33 -14.69
C CYS A 21 11.56 0.66 -13.56
N ILE A 22 10.63 1.41 -12.95
CA ILE A 22 9.74 0.88 -11.91
C ILE A 22 8.84 -0.22 -12.49
N ALA A 23 8.27 -0.03 -13.67
CA ALA A 23 7.45 -1.05 -14.33
C ALA A 23 8.24 -2.34 -14.60
N PHE A 24 9.47 -2.25 -15.11
CA PHE A 24 10.33 -3.41 -15.30
C PHE A 24 10.69 -4.09 -13.98
N TYR A 25 10.98 -3.33 -12.93
CA TYR A 25 11.26 -3.87 -11.60
C TYR A 25 10.09 -4.74 -11.10
N TYR A 26 8.86 -4.22 -11.15
CA TYR A 26 7.66 -4.98 -10.77
C TYR A 26 7.40 -6.17 -11.69
N PHE A 27 7.69 -6.04 -13.00
CA PHE A 27 7.55 -7.13 -13.96
C PHE A 27 8.48 -8.31 -13.62
N PHE A 28 9.77 -8.06 -13.39
CA PHE A 28 10.72 -9.10 -13.02
C PHE A 28 10.41 -9.71 -11.65
N MET A 29 10.02 -8.88 -10.67
CA MET A 29 9.60 -9.37 -9.35
C MET A 29 8.35 -10.26 -9.41
N SER A 30 7.45 -10.02 -10.37
CA SER A 30 6.24 -10.82 -10.52
C SER A 30 6.49 -12.23 -11.09
N MET A 31 7.69 -12.51 -11.61
CA MET A 31 8.10 -13.88 -12.00
C MET A 31 8.57 -14.73 -10.80
N THR A 32 8.62 -14.16 -9.59
CA THR A 32 8.97 -14.90 -8.37
C THR A 32 7.75 -15.63 -7.79
N ASN A 33 7.96 -16.77 -7.12
CA ASN A 33 6.88 -17.59 -6.56
C ASN A 33 6.15 -16.92 -5.37
N LEU A 34 6.86 -16.12 -4.56
CA LEU A 34 6.28 -15.38 -3.44
C LEU A 34 6.77 -13.94 -3.48
N LEU A 35 5.87 -13.00 -3.76
CA LEU A 35 6.19 -11.58 -3.84
C LEU A 35 6.15 -10.98 -2.42
N PRO A 36 7.08 -10.10 -2.03
CA PRO A 36 7.18 -9.60 -0.66
C PRO A 36 5.97 -8.76 -0.23
N TRP A 37 5.25 -8.15 -1.18
CA TRP A 37 4.03 -7.36 -0.93
C TRP A 37 2.72 -8.15 -0.97
N THR A 38 2.79 -9.49 -0.94
CA THR A 38 1.58 -10.33 -0.91
C THR A 38 0.98 -10.49 0.48
N TYR A 39 1.80 -10.42 1.52
CA TYR A 39 1.39 -10.65 2.90
C TYR A 39 1.71 -9.46 3.80
N CYS A 40 0.90 -9.29 4.83
CA CYS A 40 1.12 -8.30 5.88
C CYS A 40 2.15 -8.75 6.94
N ASN A 41 2.81 -9.89 6.77
CA ASN A 41 3.73 -10.48 7.76
C ASN A 41 5.21 -10.09 7.52
N ASN A 42 5.47 -8.79 7.36
CA ASN A 42 6.82 -8.26 7.16
C ASN A 42 7.12 -7.22 8.25
N PRO A 43 8.41 -7.01 8.60
CA PRO A 43 8.78 -6.08 9.67
C PRO A 43 8.48 -4.60 9.38
N TRP A 44 8.24 -4.24 8.11
CA TRP A 44 7.88 -2.89 7.69
C TRP A 44 6.37 -2.61 7.65
N ASN A 45 5.52 -3.62 7.88
CA ASN A 45 4.06 -3.42 7.82
C ASN A 45 3.50 -2.88 9.13
N THR A 46 2.59 -1.92 9.03
CA THR A 46 1.80 -1.42 10.15
C THR A 46 0.72 -2.42 10.60
N PRO A 47 0.22 -2.33 11.85
CA PRO A 47 -0.84 -3.19 12.37
C PRO A 47 -2.19 -3.03 11.63
N ASP A 48 -2.32 -1.99 10.81
CA ASP A 48 -3.49 -1.70 9.99
C ASP A 48 -3.43 -2.34 8.59
N CYS A 49 -2.34 -3.06 8.28
CA CYS A 49 -2.21 -3.79 7.02
C CYS A 49 -3.26 -4.92 6.93
N SER A 50 -4.12 -4.84 5.92
CA SER A 50 -5.10 -5.90 5.64
C SER A 50 -4.81 -6.58 4.32
N GLY A 51 -4.31 -7.81 4.37
CA GLY A 51 -4.25 -8.71 3.21
C GLY A 51 -5.62 -9.34 2.91
N VAL A 52 -5.73 -10.00 1.76
CA VAL A 52 -6.94 -10.74 1.32
C VAL A 52 -7.42 -11.77 2.37
N VAL A 53 -6.51 -12.23 3.23
CA VAL A 53 -6.83 -13.06 4.42
C VAL A 53 -7.01 -12.15 5.63
N GLY A 54 -8.07 -11.36 5.63
CA GLY A 54 -8.52 -10.67 6.83
C GLY A 54 -9.07 -11.71 7.80
N THR A 55 -8.38 -12.00 8.89
CA THR A 55 -9.00 -12.71 10.01
C THR A 55 -10.07 -11.78 10.59
N PRO A 56 -11.38 -12.10 10.49
CA PRO A 56 -12.35 -11.39 11.27
C PRO A 56 -12.28 -12.01 12.66
N ARG A 57 -11.35 -11.55 13.51
CA ARG A 57 -11.49 -11.75 14.95
C ARG A 57 -12.53 -10.76 15.47
N ALA A 58 -13.77 -10.93 15.02
CA ALA A 58 -14.94 -10.35 15.62
C ALA A 58 -15.83 -11.51 16.07
N ASN A 59 -15.49 -12.11 17.21
CA ASN A 59 -16.49 -12.86 17.99
C ASN A 59 -17.48 -11.82 18.55
N ALA A 60 -18.37 -11.35 17.68
CA ALA A 60 -19.39 -10.37 18.03
C ALA A 60 -20.49 -11.09 18.82
N THR A 61 -20.31 -11.16 20.14
CA THR A 61 -21.46 -11.31 21.03
C THR A 61 -22.20 -9.98 21.02
N PHE A 62 -23.53 -10.00 20.86
CA PHE A 62 -24.38 -8.81 20.94
C PHE A 62 -24.33 -8.24 22.36
N ALA A 63 -23.33 -7.40 22.64
CA ALA A 63 -23.21 -6.67 23.89
C ALA A 63 -23.85 -5.27 23.74
N ASN A 64 -24.50 -4.82 24.80
CA ASN A 64 -25.12 -3.50 25.04
C ASN A 64 -24.79 -2.39 24.00
N VAL A 65 -25.81 -1.74 23.44
CA VAL A 65 -25.73 -0.74 22.33
C VAL A 65 -24.70 0.38 22.55
N SER A 66 -24.43 0.80 23.80
CA SER A 66 -23.39 1.79 24.09
C SER A 66 -21.96 1.24 23.92
N ALA A 67 -21.75 -0.04 24.19
CA ALA A 67 -20.49 -0.74 23.95
C ALA A 67 -20.31 -1.08 22.47
N VAL A 68 -21.41 -1.33 21.74
CA VAL A 68 -21.39 -1.46 20.28
C VAL A 68 -20.97 -0.15 19.62
N VAL A 69 -21.48 1.02 20.01
CA VAL A 69 -21.05 2.29 19.42
C VAL A 69 -19.55 2.54 19.62
N SER A 70 -19.02 2.29 20.83
CA SER A 70 -17.58 2.39 21.11
C SER A 70 -16.76 1.34 20.34
N GLY A 71 -17.30 0.12 20.16
CA GLY A 71 -16.69 -0.91 19.35
C GLY A 71 -16.75 -0.61 17.84
N VAL A 72 -17.79 0.07 17.37
CA VAL A 72 -17.95 0.50 15.98
C VAL A 72 -17.00 1.65 15.66
N THR A 73 -16.74 2.57 16.58
CA THR A 73 -15.69 3.60 16.40
C THR A 73 -14.29 2.99 16.34
N GLU A 74 -14.01 1.95 17.13
CA GLU A 74 -12.78 1.16 17.04
C GLU A 74 -12.68 0.39 15.71
N ILE A 75 -13.79 -0.19 15.23
CA ILE A 75 -13.88 -0.85 13.92
C ILE A 75 -13.70 0.16 12.79
N PHE A 76 -14.29 1.36 12.87
CA PHE A 76 -14.13 2.44 11.90
C PHE A 76 -12.70 2.99 11.93
N ASN A 77 -12.06 3.13 13.10
CA ASN A 77 -10.62 3.46 13.17
C ASN A 77 -9.74 2.36 12.54
N ARG A 78 -10.11 1.08 12.72
CA ARG A 78 -9.52 -0.08 12.03
C ARG A 78 -9.87 -0.21 10.55
N THR A 79 -10.78 0.61 10.01
CA THR A 79 -11.08 0.61 8.56
C THR A 79 -10.07 1.38 7.74
N LYS A 80 -9.06 2.01 8.37
CA LYS A 80 -7.87 2.51 7.67
C LYS A 80 -6.99 1.34 7.20
N ARG A 81 -7.55 0.53 6.30
CA ARG A 81 -6.90 -0.63 5.71
C ARG A 81 -5.90 -0.16 4.66
N THR A 82 -4.61 -0.33 4.92
CA THR A 82 -3.57 -0.22 3.90
C THR A 82 -3.29 -1.57 3.27
N SER A 83 -3.12 -1.58 1.95
CA SER A 83 -2.74 -2.81 1.24
C SER A 83 -1.25 -3.09 1.43
N PRO A 84 -0.82 -4.37 1.51
CA PRO A 84 0.60 -4.71 1.67
C PRO A 84 1.49 -4.21 0.50
N SER A 85 0.91 -4.00 -0.70
CA SER A 85 1.58 -3.33 -1.82
C SER A 85 1.78 -1.83 -1.63
N GLU A 86 0.84 -1.16 -0.97
CA GLU A 86 0.96 0.27 -0.67
C GLU A 86 2.01 0.53 0.43
N GLU A 87 2.01 -0.30 1.47
CA GLU A 87 3.04 -0.27 2.53
C GLU A 87 4.43 -0.52 1.94
N TYR A 88 4.54 -1.50 1.03
CA TYR A 88 5.79 -1.80 0.34
C TYR A 88 6.26 -0.63 -0.53
N TRP A 89 5.36 0.01 -1.29
CA TRP A 89 5.70 1.20 -2.07
C TRP A 89 6.24 2.32 -1.18
N ARG A 90 5.57 2.59 -0.05
CA ARG A 90 6.01 3.62 0.90
C ARG A 90 7.36 3.30 1.53
N TYR A 91 7.62 2.04 1.85
CA TYR A 91 8.89 1.64 2.47
C TYR A 91 10.07 1.63 1.49
N SER A 92 9.86 1.16 0.26
CA SER A 92 10.95 0.92 -0.70
C SER A 92 11.17 2.04 -1.73
N LEU A 93 10.16 2.87 -2.01
CA LEU A 93 10.24 3.91 -3.05
C LEU A 93 9.97 5.34 -2.55
N SER A 94 9.50 5.52 -1.31
CA SER A 94 9.52 6.85 -0.68
C SER A 94 10.89 7.07 -0.03
N PRO A 95 11.58 8.20 -0.28
CA PRO A 95 12.68 8.62 0.58
C PRO A 95 12.20 8.96 2.00
#